data_AF-G6F0V4-F1
#
_entry.id   AF-G6F0V4-F1
#
_cell.length_a   1.000
_cell.length_b   1.000
_cell.length_c   1.000
_cell.angle_alpha   90.00
_cell.angle_beta   90.00
_cell.angle_gamma   90.00
#
_symmetry.space_group_name_H-M   'P 1'
#
loop_
_entity.id
_entity.type
_entity.pdbx_description
1 polymer ?
#
loop_
_entity_poly.entity_id
_entity_poly.type
_entity_poly.pdbx_seq_one_letter_code
_entity_poly.pdbx_strand_id
1 'polypeptide(L)'
;MDQNNFLLKGGVMRGNILDFSIQENTGYISGDDGKRYTFIGREWKENAAPKKGDIVDFEADLSGNVLKIYKISSYGGALKVEAAAINDAYRKQLEIEVKYGMIAWFKKCMRNYANFSGRARRSEFWYFSLMTFLIELIPSIIISFIAYLIVDNNKDLFFNYVYYYDFGASDIYQMFGISALGAFLACWMCSIICGFIFLIPSFAVTVRRLHDIGRSGWWSLLIILTYIFSFVPFGKLFVCFPIYILFFVWACTDTKKQANQWGLPAK
;
A
#
# COMPACT_ATOMS: atom_id res chain seq x y z
N MET A 1 16.70 12.47 0.62
CA MET A 1 17.77 12.06 1.55
C MET A 1 17.65 10.56 1.74
N ASP A 2 18.57 9.84 1.10
CA ASP A 2 18.48 8.45 0.69
C ASP A 2 18.35 7.43 1.83
N GLN A 3 17.34 6.56 1.70
CA GLN A 3 17.18 5.31 2.45
C GLN A 3 17.97 4.14 1.81
N ASN A 4 18.85 4.41 0.85
CA ASN A 4 19.56 3.40 0.05
C ASN A 4 20.85 2.84 0.69
N ASN A 5 21.06 3.02 1.99
CA ASN A 5 22.25 2.52 2.68
C ASN A 5 22.05 1.17 3.42
N PHE A 6 20.99 0.43 3.10
CA PHE A 6 20.65 -0.82 3.79
C PHE A 6 21.32 -2.08 3.22
N LEU A 7 22.11 -1.98 2.14
CA LEU A 7 22.65 -3.14 1.42
C LEU A 7 24.16 -3.41 1.62
N LEU A 8 24.82 -2.83 2.64
CA LEU A 8 26.22 -3.17 2.98
C LEU A 8 26.48 -3.35 4.49
N LYS A 9 25.45 -3.61 5.30
CA LYS A 9 25.65 -3.79 6.74
C LYS A 9 25.82 -5.26 7.09
N GLY A 10 27.02 -5.63 7.54
CA GLY A 10 27.20 -6.79 8.41
C GLY A 10 26.19 -6.72 9.56
N GLY A 11 25.56 -7.85 9.87
CA GLY A 11 24.45 -7.91 10.81
C GLY A 11 24.82 -7.34 12.17
N VAL A 12 23.87 -6.66 12.81
CA VAL A 12 24.02 -6.26 14.22
C VAL A 12 24.07 -7.53 15.07
N MET A 13 25.14 -7.70 15.83
CA MET A 13 25.41 -8.86 16.67
C MET A 13 25.49 -8.45 18.14
N ARG A 14 25.15 -9.39 19.03
CA ARG A 14 25.26 -9.23 20.48
C ARG A 14 26.47 -9.95 21.00
N GLY A 15 27.03 -9.43 22.09
CA GLY A 15 28.13 -10.09 22.77
C GLY A 15 28.48 -9.45 24.09
N ASN A 16 29.50 -10.01 24.73
CA ASN A 16 30.07 -9.49 25.96
C ASN A 16 31.55 -9.15 25.78
N ILE A 17 31.99 -8.06 26.41
CA ILE A 17 33.40 -7.68 26.43
C ILE A 17 34.16 -8.66 27.31
N LEU A 18 35.13 -9.35 26.72
CA LEU A 18 36.00 -10.28 27.43
C LEU A 18 37.15 -9.54 28.13
N ASP A 19 37.75 -8.59 27.44
CA ASP A 19 38.86 -7.80 27.94
C ASP A 19 39.05 -6.51 27.12
N PHE A 20 39.64 -5.50 27.74
CA PHE A 20 40.02 -4.25 27.09
C PHE A 20 41.31 -3.71 27.72
N SER A 21 42.37 -3.64 26.92
CA SER A 21 43.66 -3.09 27.33
C SER A 21 43.68 -1.59 27.05
N ILE A 22 43.75 -0.77 28.10
CA ILE A 22 43.85 0.69 27.98
C ILE A 22 45.19 1.10 27.35
N GLN A 23 46.26 0.32 27.58
CA GLN A 23 47.60 0.60 27.05
C GLN A 23 47.66 0.41 25.53
N GLU A 24 47.01 -0.65 25.02
CA GLU A 24 46.98 -0.96 23.59
C GLU A 24 45.75 -0.38 22.88
N ASN A 25 44.79 0.16 23.63
CA ASN A 25 43.49 0.65 23.15
C ASN A 25 42.72 -0.37 22.30
N THR A 26 42.93 -1.66 22.59
CA THR A 26 42.35 -2.82 21.90
C THR A 26 41.56 -3.66 22.90
N GLY A 27 40.53 -4.35 22.39
CA GLY A 27 39.73 -5.26 23.20
C GLY A 27 39.15 -6.41 22.40
N TYR A 28 38.60 -7.37 23.14
CA TYR A 28 37.98 -8.58 22.60
C TYR A 28 36.52 -8.67 23.02
N ILE A 29 35.64 -8.98 22.06
CA ILE A 29 34.22 -9.25 22.28
C ILE A 29 33.99 -10.73 21.98
N SER A 30 33.26 -11.41 22.85
CA SER A 30 32.68 -12.71 22.53
C SER A 30 31.27 -12.47 22.02
N GLY A 31 31.01 -12.81 20.76
CA GLY A 31 29.67 -12.76 20.18
C GLY A 31 28.79 -13.89 20.72
N ASP A 32 27.48 -13.67 20.73
CA ASP A 32 26.46 -14.69 21.03
C ASP A 32 26.45 -15.81 19.98
N ASP A 33 27.08 -15.59 18.82
CA ASP A 33 27.34 -16.60 17.79
C ASP A 33 28.50 -17.54 18.13
N GLY A 34 29.16 -17.33 19.28
CA GLY A 34 30.31 -18.10 19.76
C GLY A 34 31.65 -17.71 19.12
N LYS A 35 31.68 -16.69 18.25
CA LYS A 35 32.92 -16.19 17.64
C LYS A 35 33.50 -15.03 18.44
N ARG A 36 34.82 -14.83 18.28
CA ARG A 36 35.52 -13.70 18.91
C ARG A 36 35.81 -12.62 17.90
N TYR A 37 35.60 -11.39 18.33
CA TYR A 37 35.78 -10.20 17.54
C TYR A 37 36.77 -9.28 18.23
N THR A 38 37.63 -8.65 17.43
CA THR A 38 38.60 -7.66 17.90
C THR A 38 38.09 -6.26 17.61
N PHE A 39 38.30 -5.35 18.55
CA PHE A 39 37.93 -3.95 18.39
C PHE A 39 38.98 -3.02 18.96
N ILE A 40 38.95 -1.76 18.53
CA ILE A 40 39.75 -0.66 19.07
C ILE A 40 38.87 0.35 19.80
N GLY A 41 39.41 1.07 20.79
CA GLY A 41 38.62 1.99 21.61
C GLY A 41 37.92 3.12 20.85
N ARG A 42 38.31 3.41 19.60
CA ARG A 42 37.61 4.34 18.69
C ARG A 42 36.19 3.86 18.30
N GLU A 43 35.98 2.55 18.27
CA GLU A 43 34.73 1.92 17.86
C GLU A 43 33.68 1.94 18.97
N TRP A 44 34.14 2.13 20.22
CA TRP A 44 33.32 2.32 21.40
C TRP A 44 32.61 3.68 21.40
N LYS A 45 31.29 3.68 21.63
CA LYS A 45 30.44 4.88 21.53
C LYS A 45 29.94 5.44 22.86
N GLU A 46 30.32 4.85 24.00
CA GLU A 46 29.96 5.40 25.31
C GLU A 46 31.07 6.27 25.89
N ASN A 47 30.70 7.21 26.77
CA ASN A 47 31.65 8.10 27.44
C ASN A 47 32.51 7.39 28.50
N ALA A 48 32.05 6.26 29.04
CA ALA A 48 32.80 5.47 30.01
C ALA A 48 33.63 4.41 29.29
N ALA A 49 34.87 4.16 29.73
CA ALA A 49 35.71 3.12 29.15
C ALA A 49 35.04 1.73 29.20
N PRO A 50 35.26 0.86 28.19
CA PRO A 50 34.69 -0.48 28.16
C PRO A 50 35.20 -1.31 29.35
N LYS A 51 34.29 -2.01 30.04
CA LYS A 51 34.63 -2.89 31.16
C LYS A 51 34.41 -4.35 30.79
N LYS A 52 35.27 -5.22 31.31
CA LYS A 52 35.09 -6.67 31.23
C LYS A 52 33.72 -7.06 31.78
N GLY A 53 32.95 -7.81 31.00
CA GLY A 53 31.59 -8.23 31.33
C GLY A 53 30.48 -7.28 30.85
N ASP A 54 30.79 -6.13 30.25
CA ASP A 54 29.78 -5.29 29.64
C ASP A 54 29.10 -6.01 28.46
N ILE A 55 27.77 -6.01 28.45
CA ILE A 55 26.97 -6.56 27.35
C ILE A 55 26.77 -5.46 26.31
N VAL A 56 27.06 -5.78 25.05
CA VAL A 56 27.15 -4.81 23.94
C VAL A 56 26.43 -5.31 22.70
N ASP A 57 25.86 -4.37 21.95
CA ASP A 57 25.47 -4.58 20.55
C ASP A 57 26.61 -4.03 19.67
N PHE A 58 27.05 -4.79 18.66
CA PHE A 58 28.14 -4.39 17.77
C PHE A 58 27.86 -4.76 16.30
N GLU A 59 28.33 -3.93 15.37
CA GLU A 59 28.32 -4.23 13.92
C GLU A 59 29.72 -4.73 13.54
N ALA A 60 29.84 -5.87 12.86
CA ALA A 60 31.11 -6.38 12.36
C ALA A 60 31.08 -6.62 10.84
N ASP A 61 32.23 -6.44 10.20
CA ASP A 61 32.42 -6.78 8.78
C ASP A 61 32.54 -8.30 8.59
N LEU A 62 32.39 -8.78 7.35
CA LEU A 62 32.59 -10.18 6.95
C LEU A 62 33.98 -10.71 7.35
N SER A 63 34.95 -9.82 7.53
CA SER A 63 36.33 -10.10 7.94
C SER A 63 36.51 -10.28 9.46
N GLY A 64 35.47 -10.06 10.28
CA GLY A 64 35.54 -10.20 11.74
C GLY A 64 36.03 -8.97 12.51
N ASN A 65 36.21 -7.83 11.84
CA ASN A 65 36.53 -6.54 12.47
C ASN A 65 35.26 -5.82 12.89
N VAL A 66 35.26 -5.24 14.09
CA VAL A 66 34.12 -4.47 14.61
C VAL A 66 34.13 -3.05 14.05
N LEU A 67 32.97 -2.54 13.65
CA LEU A 67 32.81 -1.18 13.11
C LEU A 67 32.30 -0.21 14.17
N LYS A 68 31.37 -0.66 15.03
CA LYS A 68 30.72 0.16 16.07
C LYS A 68 30.28 -0.71 17.24
N ILE A 69 30.41 -0.19 18.46
CA ILE A 69 30.01 -0.86 19.71
C ILE A 69 29.15 0.07 20.57
N TYR A 70 28.01 -0.44 21.03
CA TYR A 70 27.07 0.24 21.91
C TYR A 70 26.83 -0.58 23.17
N LYS A 71 26.81 0.06 24.35
CA LYS A 71 26.55 -0.64 25.61
C LYS A 71 25.05 -0.80 25.84
N ILE A 72 24.60 -2.04 26.07
CA ILE A 72 23.17 -2.36 26.18
C ILE A 72 22.50 -1.69 27.40
N SER A 73 23.23 -1.33 28.46
CA SER A 73 22.63 -0.62 29.60
C SER A 73 22.20 0.82 29.29
N SER A 74 22.88 1.49 28.36
CA SER A 74 22.59 2.87 27.91
C SER A 74 21.63 2.84 26.72
N TYR A 75 21.88 1.92 25.79
CA TYR A 75 21.11 1.75 24.56
C TYR A 75 19.79 1.00 24.76
N GLY A 76 19.75 -0.03 25.61
CA GLY A 76 18.57 -0.85 25.88
C GLY A 76 17.49 -0.14 26.71
N GLY A 77 17.85 0.86 27.50
CA GLY A 77 16.89 1.77 28.15
C GLY A 77 16.25 2.73 27.14
N ALA A 78 17.07 3.41 26.33
CA ALA A 78 16.61 4.30 25.27
C ALA A 78 15.74 3.56 24.22
N LEU A 79 16.16 2.38 23.77
CA LEU A 79 15.40 1.53 22.85
C LEU A 79 14.06 1.06 23.44
N LYS A 80 14.00 0.73 24.74
CA LYS A 80 12.75 0.36 25.40
C LYS A 80 11.80 1.55 25.54
N VAL A 81 12.33 2.74 25.84
CA VAL A 81 11.54 3.99 25.92
C VAL A 81 11.03 4.38 24.54
N GLU A 82 11.86 4.29 23.50
CA GLU A 82 11.48 4.56 22.11
C GLU A 82 10.44 3.53 21.60
N ALA A 83 10.65 2.24 21.87
CA ALA A 83 9.66 1.21 21.56
C ALA A 83 8.34 1.41 22.31
N ALA A 84 8.37 1.87 23.57
CA ALA A 84 7.17 2.19 24.33
C ALA A 84 6.44 3.42 23.75
N ALA A 85 7.17 4.46 23.36
CA ALA A 85 6.62 5.66 22.73
C ALA A 85 5.99 5.35 21.35
N ILE A 86 6.65 4.52 20.54
CA ILE A 86 6.10 4.05 19.25
C ILE A 86 4.81 3.25 19.47
N ASN A 87 4.78 2.37 20.47
CA ASN A 87 3.58 1.61 20.80
C ASN A 87 2.43 2.50 21.29
N ASP A 88 2.71 3.56 22.05
CA ASP A 88 1.71 4.54 22.50
C ASP A 88 1.14 5.36 21.33
N ALA A 89 2.02 5.90 20.48
CA ALA A 89 1.62 6.62 19.28
C ALA A 89 0.78 5.74 18.34
N TYR A 90 1.16 4.47 18.18
CA TYR A 90 0.42 3.49 17.41
C TYR A 90 -0.98 3.23 17.97
N ARG A 91 -1.10 3.07 19.29
CA ARG A 91 -2.40 2.87 19.97
C ARG A 91 -3.33 4.07 19.80
N LYS A 92 -2.81 5.29 20.00
CA LYS A 92 -3.57 6.53 19.78
C LYS A 92 -4.09 6.62 18.34
N GLN A 93 -3.24 6.27 17.37
CA GLN A 93 -3.66 6.24 15.97
C GLN A 93 -4.78 5.22 15.75
N LEU A 94 -4.68 4.01 16.31
CA LEU A 94 -5.74 3.00 16.20
C LEU A 94 -7.07 3.47 16.80
N GLU A 95 -7.04 4.17 17.94
CA GLU A 95 -8.26 4.71 18.57
C GLU A 95 -8.94 5.79 17.71
N ILE A 96 -8.16 6.65 17.08
CA ILE A 96 -8.64 7.64 16.11
C ILE A 96 -9.25 6.91 14.90
N GLU A 97 -8.56 5.88 14.44
CA GLU A 97 -8.92 5.08 13.28
C GLU A 97 -10.22 4.29 13.47
N VAL A 98 -10.51 3.81 14.68
CA VAL A 98 -11.80 3.17 15.01
C VAL A 98 -12.99 4.12 14.76
N LYS A 99 -12.81 5.43 14.94
CA LYS A 99 -13.85 6.45 14.74
C LYS A 99 -13.97 6.94 13.29
N TYR A 100 -13.17 6.42 12.36
CA TYR A 100 -13.18 6.91 10.98
C TYR A 100 -14.43 6.49 10.22
N GLY A 101 -15.13 7.49 9.67
CA GLY A 101 -16.13 7.30 8.61
C GLY A 101 -15.51 7.18 7.22
N MET A 102 -16.36 6.95 6.21
CA MET A 102 -15.97 6.71 4.82
C MET A 102 -15.04 7.79 4.23
N ILE A 103 -15.35 9.08 4.46
CA ILE A 103 -14.56 10.20 3.90
C ILE A 103 -13.19 10.29 4.56
N ALA A 104 -13.11 10.11 5.89
CA ALA A 104 -11.84 10.11 6.61
C ALA A 104 -10.92 9.00 6.08
N TRP A 105 -11.53 7.86 5.77
CA TRP A 105 -10.86 6.72 5.20
C TRP A 105 -10.30 6.95 3.80
N PHE A 106 -11.16 7.46 2.92
CA PHE A 106 -10.78 7.85 1.58
C PHE A 106 -9.62 8.87 1.60
N LYS A 107 -9.72 9.91 2.44
CA LYS A 107 -8.65 10.90 2.62
C LYS A 107 -7.34 10.28 3.10
N LYS A 108 -7.39 9.36 4.06
CA LYS A 108 -6.18 8.64 4.53
C LYS A 108 -5.53 7.85 3.39
N CYS A 109 -6.33 7.13 2.61
CA CYS A 109 -5.84 6.36 1.46
C CYS A 109 -5.22 7.29 0.39
N MET A 110 -5.90 8.38 0.04
CA MET A 110 -5.42 9.35 -0.93
C MET A 110 -4.16 10.11 -0.47
N ARG A 111 -3.96 10.31 0.84
CA ARG A 111 -2.68 10.85 1.36
C ARG A 111 -1.53 9.85 1.29
N ASN A 112 -1.85 8.55 1.32
CA ASN A 112 -0.88 7.46 1.28
C ASN A 112 -0.96 6.67 -0.04
N TYR A 113 -1.29 7.35 -1.14
CA TYR A 113 -1.71 6.71 -2.39
C TYR A 113 -0.57 6.04 -3.17
N ALA A 114 0.67 6.49 -2.99
CA ALA A 114 1.85 5.95 -3.67
C ALA A 114 2.74 5.12 -2.72
N ASN A 115 2.23 4.78 -1.54
CA ASN A 115 2.96 3.96 -0.58
C ASN A 115 2.51 2.50 -0.67
N PHE A 116 3.44 1.65 -1.12
CA PHE A 116 3.25 0.21 -1.28
C PHE A 116 3.70 -0.59 -0.05
N SER A 117 4.26 0.07 0.95
CA SER A 117 4.72 -0.53 2.20
C SER A 117 3.65 -0.40 3.29
N GLY A 118 3.69 -1.31 4.26
CA GLY A 118 2.71 -1.34 5.34
C GLY A 118 1.50 -2.22 5.05
N ARG A 119 0.48 -2.04 5.88
CA ARG A 119 -0.73 -2.87 5.92
C ARG A 119 -1.97 -2.00 5.83
N ALA A 120 -2.99 -2.48 5.12
CA ALA A 120 -4.30 -1.83 5.03
C ALA A 120 -5.35 -2.69 5.73
N ARG A 121 -6.09 -2.10 6.69
CA ARG A 121 -7.24 -2.77 7.31
C ARG A 121 -8.39 -2.89 6.32
N ARG A 122 -9.29 -3.85 6.58
CA ARG A 122 -10.50 -4.08 5.76
C ARG A 122 -11.28 -2.80 5.52
N SER A 123 -11.51 -1.99 6.55
CA SER A 123 -12.27 -0.74 6.41
C SER A 123 -11.56 0.28 5.53
N GLU A 124 -10.22 0.33 5.52
CA GLU A 124 -9.47 1.19 4.57
C GLU A 124 -9.79 0.79 3.14
N PHE A 125 -9.68 -0.51 2.86
CA PHE A 125 -9.90 -1.07 1.54
C PHE A 125 -11.35 -0.91 1.08
N TRP A 126 -12.33 -1.29 1.91
CA TRP A 126 -13.74 -1.28 1.55
C TRP A 126 -14.32 0.13 1.46
N TYR A 127 -13.99 1.05 2.37
CA TYR A 127 -14.46 2.43 2.24
C TYR A 127 -13.82 3.16 1.07
N PHE A 128 -12.55 2.87 0.76
CA PHE A 128 -11.91 3.38 -0.46
C PHE A 128 -12.58 2.81 -1.73
N SER A 129 -12.81 1.50 -1.78
CA SER A 129 -13.48 0.82 -2.90
C SER A 129 -14.91 1.33 -3.09
N LEU A 130 -15.64 1.56 -2.00
CA LEU A 130 -16.98 2.13 -2.03
C LEU A 130 -16.96 3.58 -2.52
N MET A 131 -16.04 4.41 -2.03
CA MET A 131 -15.96 5.81 -2.46
C MET A 131 -15.56 5.92 -3.93
N THR A 132 -14.60 5.12 -4.40
CA THR A 132 -14.23 5.08 -5.82
C THR A 132 -15.41 4.64 -6.68
N PHE A 133 -16.15 3.61 -6.26
CA PHE A 133 -17.40 3.22 -6.93
C PHE A 133 -18.43 4.35 -6.98
N LEU A 134 -18.63 5.10 -5.89
CA LEU A 134 -19.56 6.23 -5.89
C LEU A 134 -19.09 7.39 -6.79
N ILE A 135 -17.79 7.66 -6.84
CA ILE A 135 -17.19 8.67 -7.71
C ILE A 135 -17.36 8.31 -9.19
N GLU A 136 -17.41 7.03 -9.53
CA GLU A 136 -17.73 6.58 -10.89
C GLU A 136 -19.24 6.58 -11.16
N LEU A 137 -20.02 6.10 -10.20
CA LEU A 137 -21.46 5.93 -10.36
C LEU A 137 -22.19 7.27 -10.51
N ILE A 138 -21.93 8.23 -9.63
CA ILE A 138 -22.72 9.48 -9.58
C ILE A 138 -22.58 10.29 -10.88
N PRO A 139 -21.36 10.57 -11.41
CA PRO A 139 -21.22 11.27 -12.69
C PRO A 139 -21.85 10.50 -13.85
N SER A 140 -21.75 9.15 -13.88
CA SER A 140 -22.35 8.35 -14.95
C SER A 140 -23.88 8.47 -14.98
N ILE A 141 -24.52 8.50 -13.80
CA ILE A 141 -25.97 8.72 -13.68
C ILE A 141 -26.32 10.13 -14.15
N ILE A 142 -25.55 11.14 -13.74
CA ILE A 142 -25.78 12.54 -14.14
C ILE A 142 -25.65 12.71 -15.66
N ILE A 143 -24.59 12.18 -16.26
CA ILE A 143 -24.37 12.23 -17.72
C ILE A 143 -25.52 11.55 -18.46
N SER A 144 -25.91 10.36 -18.02
CA SER A 144 -27.02 9.61 -18.64
C SER A 144 -28.35 10.36 -18.50
N PHE A 145 -28.60 10.99 -17.36
CA PHE A 145 -29.79 11.79 -17.12
C PHE A 145 -29.83 13.05 -17.99
N ILE A 146 -28.72 13.77 -18.11
CA ILE A 146 -28.61 14.94 -18.99
C ILE A 146 -28.83 14.53 -20.45
N ALA A 147 -28.22 13.42 -20.89
CA ALA A 147 -28.42 12.91 -22.25
C ALA A 147 -29.89 12.57 -22.52
N TYR A 148 -30.57 11.94 -21.56
CA TYR A 148 -32.01 11.67 -21.64
C TYR A 148 -32.83 12.96 -21.77
N LEU A 149 -32.56 13.98 -20.95
CA LEU A 149 -33.28 15.26 -21.01
C LEU A 149 -33.09 15.98 -22.35
N ILE A 150 -31.88 15.92 -22.93
CA ILE A 150 -31.63 16.51 -24.25
C ILE A 150 -32.48 15.82 -25.32
N VAL A 151 -32.58 14.50 -25.29
CA VAL A 151 -33.40 13.75 -26.26
C VAL A 151 -34.89 14.07 -26.07
N ASP A 152 -35.39 14.05 -24.83
CA ASP A 152 -36.81 14.28 -24.56
C ASP A 152 -37.28 15.69 -24.97
N ASN A 153 -36.46 16.72 -24.72
CA ASN A 153 -36.78 18.10 -25.10
C ASN A 153 -36.81 18.34 -26.62
N ASN A 154 -36.11 17.51 -27.40
CA ASN A 154 -36.01 17.66 -28.86
C ASN A 154 -36.89 16.65 -29.63
N LYS A 155 -37.70 15.85 -28.93
CA LYS A 155 -38.48 14.77 -29.55
C LYS A 155 -39.51 15.29 -30.56
N ASP A 156 -40.14 16.43 -30.31
CA ASP A 156 -41.18 16.97 -31.21
C ASP A 156 -40.57 17.53 -32.50
N LEU A 157 -39.43 18.24 -32.37
CA LEU A 157 -38.60 18.64 -33.51
C LEU A 157 -38.16 17.43 -34.33
N PHE A 158 -37.74 16.36 -33.64
CA PHE A 158 -37.33 15.11 -34.25
C PHE A 158 -38.48 14.42 -35.00
N PHE A 159 -39.64 14.22 -34.38
CA PHE A 159 -40.79 13.56 -35.02
C PHE A 159 -41.34 14.38 -36.20
N ASN A 160 -41.30 15.72 -36.14
CA ASN A 160 -41.66 16.57 -37.27
C ASN A 160 -40.66 16.43 -38.44
N TYR A 161 -39.35 16.39 -38.16
CA TYR A 161 -38.34 16.16 -39.19
C TYR A 161 -38.51 14.79 -39.85
N VAL A 162 -38.71 13.74 -39.06
CA VAL A 162 -38.96 12.37 -39.55
C VAL A 162 -40.22 12.30 -40.42
N TYR A 163 -41.31 12.96 -40.00
CA TYR A 163 -42.55 13.00 -40.77
C TYR A 163 -42.42 13.79 -42.09
N TYR A 164 -41.69 14.90 -42.08
CA TYR A 164 -41.53 15.76 -43.26
C TYR A 164 -40.69 15.11 -44.38
N TYR A 165 -39.68 14.32 -44.00
CA TYR A 165 -38.76 13.66 -44.95
C TYR A 165 -39.13 12.20 -45.27
N ASP A 166 -40.31 11.72 -44.84
CA ASP A 166 -40.79 10.35 -45.05
C ASP A 166 -39.75 9.27 -44.67
N PHE A 167 -39.15 9.43 -43.48
CA PHE A 167 -38.08 8.56 -43.01
C PHE A 167 -38.61 7.16 -42.65
N GLY A 168 -37.95 6.11 -43.14
CA GLY A 168 -38.31 4.74 -42.85
C GLY A 168 -37.97 4.33 -41.40
N ALA A 169 -38.59 3.26 -40.91
CA ALA A 169 -38.34 2.76 -39.56
C ALA A 169 -36.85 2.43 -39.29
N SER A 170 -36.12 1.92 -40.30
CA SER A 170 -34.68 1.65 -40.22
C SER A 170 -33.86 2.89 -39.90
N ASP A 171 -34.24 4.02 -40.46
CA ASP A 171 -33.48 5.26 -40.37
C ASP A 171 -33.71 5.94 -39.00
N ILE A 172 -34.93 5.79 -38.46
CA ILE A 172 -35.29 6.15 -37.08
C ILE A 172 -34.43 5.35 -36.08
N TYR A 173 -34.31 4.02 -36.27
CA TYR A 173 -33.47 3.19 -35.40
C TYR A 173 -31.99 3.58 -35.44
N GLN A 174 -31.46 3.95 -36.61
CA GLN A 174 -30.08 4.42 -36.73
C GLN A 174 -29.85 5.74 -35.98
N MET A 175 -30.77 6.70 -36.07
CA MET A 175 -30.65 7.99 -35.39
C MET A 175 -30.72 7.88 -33.87
N PHE A 176 -31.67 7.08 -33.34
CA PHE A 176 -31.69 6.77 -31.90
C PHE A 176 -30.45 5.99 -31.45
N GLY A 177 -29.91 5.13 -32.32
CA GLY A 177 -28.66 4.42 -32.09
C GLY A 177 -27.46 5.37 -31.93
N ILE A 178 -27.36 6.42 -32.75
CA ILE A 178 -26.26 7.40 -32.69
C ILE A 178 -26.31 8.22 -31.39
N SER A 179 -27.49 8.68 -30.97
CA SER A 179 -27.62 9.47 -29.73
C SER A 179 -27.35 8.63 -28.48
N ALA A 180 -27.84 7.40 -28.43
CA ALA A 180 -27.53 6.44 -27.36
C ALA A 180 -26.04 6.09 -27.32
N LEU A 181 -25.40 5.92 -28.49
CA LEU A 181 -23.96 5.69 -28.61
C LEU A 181 -23.17 6.88 -28.07
N GLY A 182 -23.58 8.11 -28.35
CA GLY A 182 -22.95 9.32 -27.81
C GLY A 182 -22.95 9.37 -26.28
N ALA A 183 -24.09 9.08 -25.65
CA ALA A 183 -24.21 9.01 -24.19
C ALA A 183 -23.36 7.87 -23.61
N PHE A 184 -23.36 6.70 -24.25
CA PHE A 184 -22.52 5.57 -23.86
C PHE A 184 -21.03 5.91 -23.93
N LEU A 185 -20.58 6.55 -25.00
CA LEU A 185 -19.19 6.98 -25.16
C LEU A 185 -18.80 8.03 -24.12
N ALA A 186 -19.67 8.99 -23.81
CA ALA A 186 -19.42 9.99 -22.76
C ALA A 186 -19.25 9.34 -21.38
N CYS A 187 -20.12 8.40 -21.02
CA CYS A 187 -20.00 7.61 -19.79
C CYS A 187 -18.70 6.79 -19.79
N TRP A 188 -18.37 6.14 -20.90
CA TRP A 188 -17.16 5.33 -21.04
C TRP A 188 -15.89 6.17 -20.89
N MET A 189 -15.83 7.35 -21.52
CA MET A 189 -14.73 8.30 -21.38
C MET A 189 -14.58 8.79 -19.93
N CYS A 190 -15.69 9.09 -19.26
CA CYS A 190 -15.68 9.48 -17.84
C CYS A 190 -15.08 8.35 -16.97
N SER A 191 -15.52 7.11 -17.17
CA SER A 191 -14.98 5.94 -16.45
C SER A 191 -13.49 5.74 -16.72
N ILE A 192 -13.02 5.94 -17.95
CA ILE A 192 -11.59 5.85 -18.28
C ILE A 192 -10.79 6.89 -17.49
N ILE A 193 -11.25 8.14 -17.48
CA ILE A 193 -10.57 9.23 -16.77
C ILE A 193 -10.50 8.93 -15.27
N CYS A 194 -11.61 8.52 -14.65
CA CYS A 194 -11.65 8.10 -13.25
C CYS A 194 -10.70 6.92 -12.98
N GLY A 195 -10.70 5.91 -13.86
CA GLY A 195 -9.83 4.76 -13.77
C GLY A 195 -8.34 5.14 -13.74
N PHE A 196 -7.91 6.08 -14.57
CA PHE A 196 -6.52 6.57 -14.55
C PHE A 196 -6.18 7.36 -13.28
N ILE A 197 -7.09 8.21 -12.79
CA ILE A 197 -6.89 8.99 -11.55
C ILE A 197 -6.71 8.05 -10.34
N PHE A 198 -7.53 7.00 -10.26
CA PHE A 198 -7.52 6.08 -9.12
C PHE A 198 -6.65 4.85 -9.31
N LEU A 199 -5.95 4.69 -10.45
CA LEU A 199 -5.14 3.52 -10.74
C LEU A 199 -4.06 3.28 -9.66
N ILE A 200 -3.23 4.29 -9.39
CA ILE A 200 -2.13 4.18 -8.41
C ILE A 200 -2.68 3.98 -6.98
N PRO A 201 -3.62 4.82 -6.49
CA PRO A 201 -4.21 4.60 -5.16
C PRO A 201 -4.83 3.21 -4.98
N SER A 202 -5.55 2.71 -6.00
CA SER A 202 -6.20 1.39 -5.96
C SER A 202 -5.19 0.25 -5.92
N PHE A 203 -4.09 0.39 -6.67
CA PHE A 203 -3.01 -0.57 -6.65
C PHE A 203 -2.30 -0.58 -5.28
N ALA A 204 -2.00 0.60 -4.72
CA ALA A 204 -1.33 0.72 -3.44
C ALA A 204 -2.13 0.16 -2.27
N VAL A 205 -3.44 0.45 -2.20
CA VAL A 205 -4.29 -0.11 -1.14
C VAL A 205 -4.44 -1.63 -1.28
N THR A 206 -4.47 -2.15 -2.51
CA THR A 206 -4.55 -3.60 -2.76
C THR A 206 -3.26 -4.30 -2.31
N VAL A 207 -2.09 -3.75 -2.66
CA VAL A 207 -0.79 -4.27 -2.19
C VAL A 207 -0.73 -4.30 -0.66
N ARG A 208 -1.11 -3.19 0.00
CA ARG A 208 -1.13 -3.12 1.48
C ARG A 208 -2.18 -4.07 2.10
N ARG A 209 -3.28 -4.36 1.39
CA ARG A 209 -4.28 -5.36 1.82
C ARG A 209 -3.72 -6.78 1.71
N LEU A 210 -2.97 -7.10 0.65
CA LEU A 210 -2.30 -8.39 0.50
C LEU A 210 -1.23 -8.60 1.58
N HIS A 211 -0.44 -7.57 1.87
CA HIS A 211 0.54 -7.60 2.96
C HIS A 211 -0.11 -7.89 4.31
N ASP A 212 -1.31 -7.36 4.53
CA ASP A 212 -2.05 -7.59 5.77
C ASP A 212 -2.45 -9.07 5.98
N ILE A 213 -2.83 -9.77 4.91
CA ILE A 213 -3.12 -11.22 4.95
C ILE A 213 -1.85 -12.08 4.85
N GLY A 214 -0.67 -11.46 4.76
CA GLY A 214 0.63 -12.13 4.68
C GLY A 214 0.98 -12.67 3.28
N ARG A 215 0.37 -12.11 2.24
CA ARG A 215 0.68 -12.40 0.83
C ARG A 215 1.61 -11.32 0.29
N SER A 216 2.41 -11.66 -0.72
CA SER A 216 3.27 -10.70 -1.40
C SER A 216 2.45 -9.70 -2.23
N GLY A 217 2.87 -8.43 -2.26
CA GLY A 217 2.28 -7.40 -3.12
C GLY A 217 2.37 -7.71 -4.62
N TRP A 218 3.29 -8.58 -5.04
CA TRP A 218 3.44 -9.02 -6.44
C TRP A 218 2.19 -9.69 -6.99
N TRP A 219 1.35 -10.29 -6.13
CA TRP A 219 0.08 -10.86 -6.56
C TRP A 219 -0.81 -9.81 -7.24
N SER A 220 -0.74 -8.53 -6.84
CA SER A 220 -1.49 -7.44 -7.46
C SER A 220 -1.21 -7.28 -8.97
N LEU A 221 -0.09 -7.77 -9.50
CA LEU A 221 0.17 -7.76 -10.94
C LEU A 221 -0.86 -8.57 -11.74
N LEU A 222 -1.50 -9.57 -11.14
CA LEU A 222 -2.60 -10.29 -11.77
C LEU A 222 -3.80 -9.38 -12.08
N ILE A 223 -3.97 -8.27 -11.36
CA ILE A 223 -4.98 -7.26 -11.70
C ILE A 223 -4.58 -6.49 -12.95
N ILE A 224 -3.28 -6.25 -13.19
CA ILE A 224 -2.82 -5.63 -14.45
C ILE A 224 -3.12 -6.58 -15.62
N LEU A 225 -2.95 -7.89 -15.41
CA LEU A 225 -3.31 -8.90 -16.39
C LEU A 225 -4.79 -8.83 -16.78
N THR A 226 -5.70 -8.62 -15.82
CA THR A 226 -7.13 -8.50 -16.12
C THR A 226 -7.48 -7.26 -16.95
N TYR A 227 -6.74 -6.16 -16.79
CA TYR A 227 -6.89 -4.99 -17.65
C TYR A 227 -6.44 -5.26 -19.09
N ILE A 228 -5.34 -5.98 -19.31
CA ILE A 228 -4.87 -6.33 -20.66
C ILE A 228 -5.86 -7.25 -21.38
N PHE A 229 -6.35 -8.30 -20.69
CA PHE A 229 -7.32 -9.23 -21.28
C PHE A 229 -8.74 -8.67 -21.40
N SER A 230 -9.03 -7.50 -20.82
CA SER A 230 -10.33 -6.86 -20.95
C SER A 230 -10.67 -6.39 -22.37
N PHE A 231 -9.67 -6.28 -23.26
CA PHE A 231 -9.85 -5.95 -24.66
C PHE A 231 -10.14 -7.17 -25.55
N VAL A 232 -9.98 -8.38 -25.02
CA VAL A 232 -10.21 -9.63 -25.77
C VAL A 232 -11.63 -10.13 -25.49
N PRO A 233 -12.48 -10.27 -26.52
CA PRO A 233 -13.79 -10.91 -26.38
C PRO A 233 -13.63 -12.31 -25.76
N PHE A 234 -14.52 -12.71 -24.84
CA PHE A 234 -14.45 -13.95 -24.04
C PHE A 234 -13.32 -14.05 -22.98
N GLY A 235 -12.26 -13.23 -23.05
CA GLY A 235 -11.19 -13.21 -22.03
C GLY A 235 -11.67 -12.82 -20.63
N LYS A 236 -12.67 -11.94 -20.56
CA LYS A 236 -13.28 -11.49 -19.29
C LYS A 236 -13.90 -12.62 -18.48
N LEU A 237 -14.55 -13.59 -19.13
CA LEU A 237 -15.33 -14.63 -18.45
C LEU A 237 -14.44 -15.76 -17.91
N PHE A 238 -13.45 -16.21 -18.70
CA PHE A 238 -12.65 -17.39 -18.35
C PHE A 238 -11.36 -17.07 -17.58
N VAL A 239 -10.80 -15.87 -17.75
CA VAL A 239 -9.52 -15.48 -17.12
C VAL A 239 -9.72 -14.43 -16.04
N CYS A 240 -10.42 -13.33 -16.35
CA CYS A 240 -10.55 -12.22 -15.40
C CYS A 240 -11.47 -12.56 -14.21
N PHE A 241 -12.57 -13.26 -14.46
CA PHE A 241 -13.57 -13.57 -13.43
C PHE A 241 -13.01 -14.41 -12.25
N PRO A 242 -12.26 -15.51 -12.47
CA PRO A 242 -11.62 -16.23 -11.36
C PRO A 242 -10.61 -15.38 -10.56
N ILE A 243 -9.85 -14.52 -11.25
CA ILE A 243 -8.90 -13.61 -10.60
C ILE A 243 -9.66 -12.62 -9.70
N TYR A 244 -10.75 -12.02 -10.20
CA TYR A 244 -11.56 -11.12 -9.38
C TYR A 244 -12.16 -11.81 -8.16
N ILE A 245 -12.65 -13.05 -8.29
CA ILE A 245 -13.14 -13.83 -7.14
C ILE A 245 -12.01 -14.04 -6.12
N LEU A 246 -10.82 -14.45 -6.57
CA LEU A 246 -9.67 -14.64 -5.69
C LEU A 246 -9.35 -13.36 -4.89
N PHE A 247 -9.25 -12.23 -5.58
CA PHE A 247 -8.99 -10.94 -4.95
C PHE A 247 -10.11 -10.48 -4.03
N PHE A 248 -11.37 -10.74 -4.39
CA PHE A 248 -12.52 -10.44 -3.54
C PHE A 248 -12.47 -11.25 -2.24
N VAL A 249 -12.20 -12.55 -2.33
CA VAL A 249 -12.03 -13.42 -1.14
C VAL A 249 -10.90 -12.92 -0.26
N TRP A 250 -9.77 -12.53 -0.84
CA TRP A 250 -8.63 -11.95 -0.11
C TRP A 250 -8.95 -10.60 0.53
N ALA A 251 -9.68 -9.73 -0.16
CA ALA A 251 -10.16 -8.47 0.38
C ALA A 251 -11.11 -8.69 1.58
N CYS A 252 -11.96 -9.72 1.50
CA CYS A 252 -12.87 -10.14 2.56
C CYS A 252 -12.19 -10.90 3.71
N THR A 253 -10.96 -11.38 3.58
CA THR A 253 -10.26 -12.16 4.63
C THR A 253 -9.95 -11.30 5.86
N ASP A 254 -9.87 -11.87 7.07
CA ASP A 254 -9.65 -11.11 8.31
C ASP A 254 -8.25 -10.52 8.42
N THR A 255 -8.17 -9.39 9.12
CA THR A 255 -6.89 -8.76 9.44
C THR A 255 -6.12 -9.64 10.42
N LYS A 256 -4.86 -9.97 10.11
CA LYS A 256 -4.03 -10.78 11.02
C LYS A 256 -3.64 -9.98 12.26
N LYS A 257 -3.99 -10.47 13.45
CA LYS A 257 -3.71 -9.80 14.74
C LYS A 257 -2.22 -9.77 15.13
N GLN A 258 -1.38 -10.56 14.45
CA GLN A 258 0.06 -10.61 14.70
C GLN A 258 0.80 -9.62 13.80
N ALA A 259 1.93 -9.11 14.29
CA ALA A 259 2.86 -8.37 13.44
C ALA A 259 3.41 -9.29 12.34
N ASN A 260 3.70 -8.71 11.18
CA ASN A 260 4.36 -9.41 10.08
C ASN A 260 5.51 -8.55 9.53
N GLN A 261 6.25 -9.08 8.56
CA GLN A 261 7.40 -8.39 7.94
C GLN A 261 7.06 -7.03 7.29
N TRP A 262 5.78 -6.74 7.04
CA TRP A 262 5.32 -5.49 6.47
C TRP A 262 4.80 -4.49 7.51
N GLY A 263 4.67 -4.87 8.78
CA GLY A 263 4.38 -3.93 9.87
C GLY A 263 3.50 -4.46 11.00
N LEU A 264 3.22 -3.55 11.94
CA LEU A 264 2.39 -3.78 13.12
C LEU A 264 0.93 -4.13 12.75
N PRO A 265 0.24 -4.93 13.58
CA PRO A 265 -1.09 -5.42 13.29
C PRO A 265 -2.14 -4.33 13.37
N ALA A 266 -2.71 -3.93 12.23
CA ALA A 266 -3.88 -3.05 12.21
C ALA A 266 -4.98 -3.68 13.08
N LYS A 267 -5.39 -3.01 14.17
CA LYS A 267 -6.51 -3.48 15.00
C LYS A 267 -7.83 -3.34 14.26
#